data_AF-A0A6C1PMG6-F1
#
_entry.id   AF-A0A6C1PMG6-F1
#
_cell.length_a   1.000
_cell.length_b   1.000
_cell.length_c   1.000
_cell.angle_alpha   90.00
_cell.angle_beta   90.00
_cell.angle_gamma   90.00
#
_symmetry.space_group_name_H-M   'P 1'
#
loop_
_entity.id
_entity.type
_entity.pdbx_description
1 polymer ?
#
loop_
_entity_poly.entity_id
_entity_poly.type
_entity_poly.pdbx_seq_one_letter_code
_entity_poly.pdbx_strand_id
1 'polypeptide(L)'
;MATIIPFPRNNAASTRSDASRFPRLMLKNLGLTDDQIETLSDGRHLERAKVFEVAPRLEPSDLDAAPVLSQTVALLIAIDSREPVRATAHGNLPVVIVKELFAGVFSDAEPDFVRVNREDDSMVLSRVRRLAQKAGLVWFRANAFGLTKPGRVALQSDDYAEIYRRLLEAHLRNPAAIDRFDRIPVGRAVAQTVPLLLFAARDTTGECLYEEDFSDLIWAVCDDQRAGSDDLDHAIHLRFFERFGVHFGLFQEGPTWKPPVEIPSRPFSSLARWRRTPLFDRVLRWHVDAPSCAVQRPEVAALNWMSRVHDSPYRLDGTEDYFARATCLRAMERCPTDADAYVVLARLYSRRPELALTIVDAGLLATAGAVPDVPDGLSVWADHTYRDVLRLRFVRADLLRDLGRLLDAFAQYEELLAIDPLDGIGAIEFYFQAAMEAGDYPRAQRALERCPDDRSTTGLWNATLVAFAHGDKERSERCRIDAMAANPNVPDKLLSNRLAEPPDYYSPGGLDEALIYADRFWRAWKRVPGARDWLRRRAAGGR
;
A
#
# COMPACT_ATOMS: atom_id res chain seq x y z
N MET A 1 -30.30 3.81 -2.21
CA MET A 1 -28.86 3.52 -2.38
C MET A 1 -28.32 4.59 -3.31
N ALA A 2 -27.67 5.61 -2.77
CA ALA A 2 -27.01 6.62 -3.60
C ALA A 2 -25.74 5.98 -4.14
N THR A 3 -25.67 5.80 -5.45
CA THR A 3 -24.42 5.47 -6.14
C THR A 3 -23.55 6.71 -5.98
N ILE A 4 -22.54 6.67 -5.12
CA ILE A 4 -21.48 7.68 -5.12
C ILE A 4 -20.98 7.72 -6.55
N ILE A 5 -21.04 8.90 -7.14
CA ILE A 5 -20.81 9.10 -8.56
C ILE A 5 -19.51 8.42 -8.99
N PRO A 6 -19.53 7.65 -10.10
CA PRO A 6 -18.28 7.23 -10.71
C PRO A 6 -17.44 8.49 -10.89
N PHE A 7 -16.24 8.49 -10.29
CA PHE A 7 -15.28 9.55 -10.53
C PHE A 7 -15.24 9.82 -12.03
N PRO A 8 -15.00 11.05 -12.50
CA PRO A 8 -14.46 11.21 -13.83
C PRO A 8 -13.23 10.28 -13.87
N ARG A 9 -13.35 9.13 -14.55
CA ARG A 9 -12.18 8.32 -14.85
C ARG A 9 -11.25 9.31 -15.54
N ASN A 10 -10.04 9.45 -15.00
CA ASN A 10 -8.96 10.19 -15.64
C ASN A 10 -9.11 9.99 -17.15
N ASN A 11 -9.34 11.08 -17.88
CA ASN A 11 -9.60 11.05 -19.32
C ASN A 11 -8.77 9.93 -19.97
N ALA A 12 -9.46 8.93 -20.51
CA ALA A 12 -8.86 7.81 -21.23
C ALA A 12 -8.25 8.33 -22.55
N ALA A 13 -7.12 9.01 -22.41
CA ALA A 13 -6.13 9.34 -23.41
C ALA A 13 -4.73 9.55 -22.77
N SER A 14 -4.57 9.39 -21.44
CA SER A 14 -3.26 9.13 -20.83
C SER A 14 -3.09 7.62 -20.60
N THR A 15 -3.09 6.84 -21.68
CA THR A 15 -2.54 5.46 -21.70
C THR A 15 -1.01 5.44 -21.61
N ARG A 16 -0.39 6.56 -21.24
CA ARG A 16 0.92 6.55 -20.61
C ARG A 16 0.67 6.60 -19.11
N SER A 17 1.04 5.53 -18.41
CA SER A 17 1.56 5.67 -17.05
C SER A 17 2.43 6.92 -17.08
N ASP A 18 1.95 8.00 -16.47
CA ASP A 18 2.69 9.24 -16.47
C ASP A 18 3.98 8.93 -15.73
N ALA A 19 5.08 8.77 -16.48
CA ALA A 19 6.37 8.40 -15.91
C ALA A 19 6.88 9.52 -14.97
N SER A 20 6.25 10.71 -15.01
CA SER A 20 6.44 11.77 -14.02
C SER A 20 5.62 11.54 -12.75
N ARG A 21 4.50 10.82 -12.82
CA ARG A 21 3.66 10.46 -11.67
C ARG A 21 4.29 9.36 -10.84
N PHE A 22 4.92 8.35 -11.45
CA PHE A 22 5.54 7.23 -10.72
C PHE A 22 7.06 7.29 -10.82
N PRO A 23 7.77 7.95 -9.87
CA PRO A 23 9.21 7.91 -9.82
C PRO A 23 9.66 6.45 -9.70
N ARG A 24 10.26 5.91 -10.76
CA ARG A 24 10.93 4.62 -10.69
C ARG A 24 12.00 4.66 -9.60
N LEU A 25 12.29 3.49 -9.05
CA LEU A 25 13.43 3.32 -8.15
C LEU A 25 14.68 3.94 -8.78
N MET A 26 15.29 4.89 -8.08
CA MET A 26 16.52 5.52 -8.51
C MET A 26 17.67 4.86 -7.74
N LEU A 27 18.28 3.80 -8.28
CA LEU A 27 19.39 3.08 -7.63
C LEU A 27 20.52 4.03 -7.17
N LYS A 28 20.74 5.13 -7.90
CA LYS A 28 21.65 6.22 -7.53
C LYS A 28 21.39 6.82 -6.14
N ASN A 29 20.17 6.71 -5.60
CA ASN A 29 19.81 7.20 -4.27
C ASN A 29 20.49 6.41 -3.14
N LEU A 30 20.93 5.19 -3.42
CA LEU A 30 21.69 4.36 -2.48
C LEU A 30 23.10 4.91 -2.22
N GLY A 31 23.60 5.83 -3.06
CA GLY A 31 24.96 6.37 -2.91
C GLY A 31 26.08 5.39 -3.28
N LEU A 32 25.73 4.26 -3.92
CA LEU A 32 26.67 3.27 -4.43
C LEU A 32 27.03 3.57 -5.89
N THR A 33 28.25 3.21 -6.28
CA THR A 33 28.63 3.14 -7.70
C THR A 33 28.05 1.89 -8.36
N ASP A 34 27.95 1.88 -9.68
CA ASP A 34 27.46 0.70 -10.43
C ASP A 34 28.28 -0.57 -10.12
N ASP A 35 29.61 -0.44 -9.99
CA ASP A 35 30.50 -1.56 -9.61
C ASP A 35 30.24 -2.07 -8.19
N GLN A 36 29.90 -1.18 -7.26
CA GLN A 36 29.52 -1.57 -5.90
C GLN A 36 28.16 -2.27 -5.88
N ILE A 37 27.19 -1.80 -6.67
CA ILE A 37 25.88 -2.46 -6.83
C ILE A 37 26.07 -3.85 -7.42
N GLU A 38 26.83 -4.00 -8.50
CA GLU A 38 27.15 -5.28 -9.12
C GLU A 38 27.87 -6.21 -8.13
N THR A 39 28.84 -5.69 -7.37
CA THR A 39 29.56 -6.45 -6.34
C THR A 39 28.64 -6.99 -5.25
N LEU A 40 27.63 -6.21 -4.84
CA LEU A 40 26.66 -6.62 -3.82
C LEU A 40 25.52 -7.48 -4.36
N SER A 41 25.29 -7.51 -5.68
CA SER A 41 24.15 -8.17 -6.33
C SER A 41 24.50 -9.47 -7.06
N ASP A 42 25.74 -9.62 -7.56
CA ASP A 42 26.14 -10.78 -8.41
C ASP A 42 26.89 -11.88 -7.64
N GLY A 43 27.00 -11.77 -6.31
CA GLY A 43 27.72 -12.76 -5.52
C GLY A 43 29.22 -12.79 -5.79
N ARG A 44 29.83 -11.67 -6.21
CA ARG A 44 31.30 -11.48 -6.29
C ARG A 44 31.90 -11.36 -4.89
N HIS A 45 31.82 -12.45 -4.12
CA HIS A 45 32.11 -12.48 -2.69
C HIS A 45 33.54 -12.05 -2.32
N LEU A 46 34.50 -12.13 -3.26
CA LEU A 46 35.88 -11.72 -3.05
C LEU A 46 36.05 -10.20 -3.01
N GLU A 47 35.22 -9.47 -3.74
CA GLU A 47 35.29 -8.00 -3.83
C GLU A 47 34.42 -7.32 -2.76
N ARG A 48 33.50 -8.07 -2.14
CA ARG A 48 32.62 -7.57 -1.07
C ARG A 48 33.37 -6.92 0.08
N ALA A 49 34.56 -7.43 0.42
CA ALA A 49 35.40 -6.88 1.50
C ALA A 49 35.83 -5.43 1.25
N LYS A 50 35.80 -4.94 0.00
CA LYS A 50 36.02 -3.52 -0.32
C LYS A 50 34.84 -2.63 0.07
N VAL A 51 33.66 -3.22 0.24
CA VAL A 51 32.42 -2.52 0.60
C VAL A 51 32.10 -2.71 2.08
N PHE A 52 32.18 -3.94 2.59
CA PHE A 52 32.04 -4.23 4.02
C PHE A 52 32.68 -5.57 4.41
N GLU A 53 33.01 -5.68 5.70
CA GLU A 53 33.49 -6.91 6.32
C GLU A 53 32.61 -7.35 7.50
N VAL A 54 32.65 -8.65 7.79
CA VAL A 54 31.96 -9.24 8.94
C VAL A 54 32.92 -9.23 10.12
N ALA A 55 32.71 -8.32 11.07
CA ALA A 55 33.60 -8.08 12.21
C ALA A 55 32.77 -8.00 13.50
N PRO A 56 32.24 -9.14 13.99
CA PRO A 56 31.31 -9.15 15.12
C PRO A 56 31.95 -8.66 16.41
N ARG A 57 31.30 -7.68 17.02
CA ARG A 57 31.52 -7.25 18.40
C ARG A 57 30.29 -7.64 19.22
N LEU A 58 30.33 -8.85 19.77
CA LEU A 58 29.22 -9.40 20.55
C LEU A 58 29.34 -9.00 22.01
N GLU A 59 28.19 -8.71 22.61
CA GLU A 59 28.00 -8.59 24.05
C GLU A 59 27.38 -9.90 24.59
N PRO A 60 27.49 -10.20 25.89
CA PRO A 60 26.91 -11.42 26.47
C PRO A 60 25.40 -11.59 26.18
N SER A 61 24.64 -10.49 26.10
CA SER A 61 23.21 -10.51 25.76
C SER A 61 22.90 -10.93 24.33
N ASP A 62 23.89 -10.90 23.42
CA ASP A 62 23.67 -11.21 22.00
C ASP A 62 23.51 -12.71 21.74
N LEU A 63 23.93 -13.58 22.67
CA LEU A 63 23.71 -15.03 22.57
C LEU A 63 22.21 -15.36 22.53
N ASP A 64 21.42 -14.67 23.33
CA ASP A 64 19.96 -14.86 23.39
C ASP A 64 19.27 -14.11 22.24
N ALA A 65 19.84 -12.97 21.80
CA ALA A 65 19.28 -12.16 20.73
C ALA A 65 19.51 -12.73 19.32
N ALA A 66 20.50 -13.62 19.13
CA ALA A 66 20.81 -14.27 17.87
C ALA A 66 20.59 -15.79 17.95
N PRO A 67 19.37 -16.30 17.67
CA PRO A 67 19.08 -17.71 17.86
C PRO A 67 20.00 -18.66 17.07
N VAL A 68 20.52 -18.24 15.90
CA VAL A 68 21.49 -19.03 15.13
C VAL A 68 22.76 -19.33 15.93
N LEU A 69 23.19 -18.41 16.79
CA LEU A 69 24.41 -18.54 17.58
C LEU A 69 24.18 -19.52 18.74
N SER A 70 23.17 -19.28 19.57
CA SER A 70 22.85 -20.17 20.70
C SER A 70 22.51 -21.60 20.23
N GLN A 71 21.75 -21.73 19.15
CA GLN A 71 21.44 -23.02 18.51
C GLN A 71 22.68 -23.72 17.96
N THR A 72 23.59 -22.97 17.33
CA THR A 72 24.86 -23.55 16.86
C THR A 72 25.73 -23.98 18.03
N VAL A 73 25.89 -23.15 19.07
CA VAL A 73 26.68 -23.49 20.25
C VAL A 73 26.14 -24.76 20.92
N ALA A 74 24.82 -24.87 21.11
CA ALA A 74 24.19 -26.08 21.64
C ALA A 74 24.48 -27.32 20.77
N LEU A 75 24.40 -27.18 19.43
CA LEU A 75 24.78 -28.25 18.51
C LEU A 75 26.26 -28.65 18.65
N LEU A 76 27.17 -27.68 18.75
CA LEU A 76 28.60 -27.96 18.90
C LEU A 76 28.88 -28.69 20.22
N ILE A 77 28.25 -28.29 21.33
CA ILE A 77 28.35 -28.96 22.63
C ILE A 77 27.84 -30.41 22.56
N ALA A 78 26.68 -30.61 21.92
CA ALA A 78 26.07 -31.93 21.77
C ALA A 78 26.95 -32.87 20.94
N ILE A 79 27.67 -32.34 19.94
CA ILE A 79 28.65 -33.09 19.15
C ILE A 79 29.93 -33.34 19.94
N ASP A 80 30.50 -32.33 20.59
CA ASP A 80 31.79 -32.42 21.29
C ASP A 80 31.78 -33.48 22.39
N SER A 81 30.70 -33.50 23.17
CA SER A 81 30.49 -34.46 24.27
C SER A 81 30.39 -35.91 23.83
N ARG A 82 30.19 -36.17 22.53
CA ARG A 82 29.87 -37.49 21.96
C ARG A 82 30.65 -37.81 20.69
N GLU A 83 31.73 -37.07 20.42
CA GLU A 83 32.47 -37.19 19.17
C GLU A 83 33.26 -38.52 19.09
N PRO A 84 33.18 -39.28 17.99
CA PRO A 84 32.39 -39.04 16.79
C PRO A 84 30.92 -39.45 16.94
N VAL A 85 30.01 -38.57 16.53
CA VAL A 85 28.57 -38.84 16.52
C VAL A 85 28.20 -39.60 15.25
N ARG A 86 27.87 -40.89 15.36
CA ARG A 86 27.39 -41.68 14.20
C ARG A 86 26.07 -41.11 13.70
N ALA A 87 25.97 -40.84 12.40
CA ALA A 87 24.75 -40.39 11.77
C ALA A 87 23.77 -41.55 11.51
N THR A 88 22.50 -41.21 11.30
CA THR A 88 21.48 -42.14 10.80
C THR A 88 21.80 -42.58 9.37
N ALA A 89 21.04 -43.57 8.85
CA ALA A 89 21.21 -44.03 7.46
C ALA A 89 21.00 -42.94 6.40
N HIS A 90 20.25 -41.89 6.72
CA HIS A 90 20.02 -40.74 5.84
C HIS A 90 21.06 -39.62 6.01
N GLY A 91 22.09 -39.82 6.85
CA GLY A 91 23.11 -38.81 7.12
C GLY A 91 22.63 -37.70 8.06
N ASN A 92 21.57 -37.94 8.84
CA ASN A 92 21.03 -37.01 9.83
C ASN A 92 21.57 -37.29 11.24
N LEU A 93 21.42 -36.32 12.15
CA LEU A 93 21.69 -36.45 13.58
C LEU A 93 20.86 -37.58 14.22
N PRO A 94 21.43 -38.35 15.16
CA PRO A 94 20.68 -39.32 15.95
C PRO A 94 19.51 -38.69 16.72
N VAL A 95 18.42 -39.45 16.84
CA VAL A 95 17.20 -39.05 17.58
C VAL A 95 17.50 -38.57 19.00
N VAL A 96 18.50 -39.17 19.67
CA VAL A 96 18.90 -38.77 21.04
C VAL A 96 19.39 -37.32 21.07
N ILE A 97 20.25 -36.93 20.14
CA ILE A 97 20.76 -35.55 20.04
C ILE A 97 19.65 -34.60 19.61
N VAL A 98 18.78 -35.02 18.67
CA VAL A 98 17.63 -34.20 18.26
C VAL A 98 16.74 -33.87 19.45
N LYS A 99 16.36 -34.87 20.26
CA LYS A 99 15.52 -34.67 21.45
C LYS A 99 16.19 -33.80 22.51
N GLU A 100 17.50 -33.97 22.72
CA GLU A 100 18.29 -33.14 23.64
C GLU A 100 18.30 -31.67 23.21
N LEU A 101 18.56 -31.39 21.93
CA LEU A 101 18.57 -30.03 21.40
C LEU A 101 17.18 -29.37 21.47
N PHE A 102 16.12 -30.13 21.20
CA PHE A 102 14.73 -29.66 21.28
C PHE A 102 14.20 -29.46 22.70
N ALA A 103 14.78 -30.13 23.69
CA ALA A 103 14.48 -29.85 25.09
C ALA A 103 15.13 -28.53 25.58
N GLY A 104 16.04 -27.94 24.79
CA GLY A 104 16.70 -26.67 25.06
C GLY A 104 16.34 -25.59 24.03
N VAL A 105 17.36 -24.94 23.48
CA VAL A 105 17.26 -23.73 22.62
C VAL A 105 16.53 -23.89 21.28
N PHE A 106 16.05 -25.09 20.96
CA PHE A 106 15.23 -25.36 19.78
C PHE A 106 13.73 -25.52 20.10
N SER A 107 13.30 -25.46 21.38
CA SER A 107 11.90 -25.69 21.76
C SER A 107 10.92 -24.77 21.03
N ASP A 108 11.29 -23.51 20.87
CA ASP A 108 10.43 -22.45 20.31
C ASP A 108 10.80 -22.13 18.85
N ALA A 109 11.64 -22.96 18.23
CA ALA A 109 12.17 -22.73 16.90
C ALA A 109 11.22 -23.18 15.78
N GLU A 110 10.21 -24.00 16.10
CA GLU A 110 9.22 -24.50 15.14
C GLU A 110 7.81 -24.14 15.65
N PRO A 111 6.81 -24.01 14.75
CA PRO A 111 5.43 -23.76 15.17
C PRO A 111 4.89 -24.86 16.09
N ASP A 112 4.04 -24.51 17.07
CA ASP A 112 3.50 -25.42 18.10
C ASP A 112 2.87 -26.73 17.57
N PHE A 113 2.40 -26.74 16.33
CA PHE A 113 1.80 -27.92 15.70
C PHE A 113 2.82 -28.91 15.12
N VAL A 114 4.11 -28.56 15.06
CA VAL A 114 5.19 -29.41 14.54
C VAL A 114 5.75 -30.29 15.65
N ARG A 115 5.64 -31.61 15.49
CA ARG A 115 6.23 -32.59 16.43
C ARG A 115 7.57 -33.08 15.91
N VAL A 116 8.66 -32.71 16.58
CA VAL A 116 10.01 -33.07 16.16
C VAL A 116 10.49 -34.37 16.81
N ASN A 117 10.67 -35.41 16.01
CA ASN A 117 11.18 -36.73 16.45
C ASN A 117 12.54 -37.09 15.83
N ARG A 118 12.84 -36.54 14.65
CA ARG A 118 14.10 -36.68 13.91
C ARG A 118 14.49 -35.35 13.29
N GLU A 119 15.73 -35.22 12.82
CA GLU A 119 16.24 -33.97 12.25
C GLU A 119 15.37 -33.45 11.09
N ASP A 120 14.87 -34.34 10.21
CA ASP A 120 14.03 -33.95 9.07
C ASP A 120 12.68 -33.34 9.47
N ASP A 121 12.23 -33.55 10.71
CA ASP A 121 11.00 -32.95 11.22
C ASP A 121 11.22 -31.48 11.62
N SER A 122 12.49 -31.03 11.74
CA SER A 122 12.85 -29.63 12.02
C SER A 122 13.66 -29.02 10.89
N MET A 123 13.05 -28.03 10.24
CA MET A 123 13.72 -27.21 9.25
C MET A 123 14.80 -26.33 9.89
N VAL A 124 14.60 -25.81 11.10
CA VAL A 124 15.61 -24.98 11.78
C VAL A 124 16.85 -25.79 12.14
N LEU A 125 16.71 -26.95 12.78
CA LEU A 125 17.84 -27.80 13.15
C LEU A 125 18.63 -28.28 11.92
N SER A 126 17.93 -28.73 10.88
CA SER A 126 18.54 -29.10 9.61
C SER A 126 19.37 -27.96 9.01
N ARG A 127 18.85 -26.72 9.07
CA ARG A 127 19.55 -25.52 8.58
C ARG A 127 20.76 -25.17 9.43
N VAL A 128 20.63 -25.13 10.75
CA VAL A 128 21.73 -24.83 11.69
C VAL A 128 22.89 -25.81 11.49
N ARG A 129 22.62 -27.11 11.41
CA ARG A 129 23.68 -28.12 11.18
C ARG A 129 24.39 -27.90 9.85
N ARG A 130 23.64 -27.70 8.76
CA ARG A 130 24.23 -27.47 7.43
C ARG A 130 25.04 -26.19 7.40
N LEU A 131 24.55 -25.13 8.03
CA LEU A 131 25.27 -23.87 8.14
C LEU A 131 26.56 -24.05 8.95
N ALA A 132 26.54 -24.74 10.09
CA ALA A 132 27.73 -25.06 10.88
C ALA A 132 28.77 -25.87 10.07
N GLN A 133 28.32 -26.77 9.18
CA GLN A 133 29.21 -27.46 8.25
C GLN A 133 29.82 -26.52 7.21
N LYS A 134 29.01 -25.63 6.61
CA LYS A 134 29.49 -24.64 5.62
C LYS A 134 30.42 -23.59 6.24
N ALA A 135 30.20 -23.25 7.51
CA ALA A 135 31.05 -22.40 8.33
C ALA A 135 32.38 -23.09 8.72
N GLY A 136 32.51 -24.39 8.42
CA GLY A 136 33.69 -25.16 8.76
C GLY A 136 33.85 -25.35 10.26
N LEU A 137 32.75 -25.37 11.02
CA LEU A 137 32.72 -25.65 12.47
C LEU A 137 32.50 -27.16 12.73
N VAL A 138 31.71 -27.81 11.87
CA VAL A 138 31.38 -29.24 11.93
C VAL A 138 31.85 -29.93 10.65
N TRP A 139 32.44 -31.12 10.76
CA TRP A 139 32.70 -31.99 9.62
C TRP A 139 31.69 -33.14 9.58
N PHE A 140 31.46 -33.67 8.38
CA PHE A 140 30.73 -34.93 8.18
C PHE A 140 31.52 -35.82 7.22
N ARG A 141 32.00 -36.97 7.72
CA ARG A 141 32.75 -37.97 6.93
C ARG A 141 32.53 -39.35 7.53
N ALA A 142 32.63 -40.39 6.70
CA ALA A 142 32.44 -41.78 7.13
C ALA A 142 31.15 -42.00 7.96
N ASN A 143 30.05 -41.35 7.55
CA ASN A 143 28.75 -41.39 8.22
C ASN A 143 28.78 -40.98 9.71
N ALA A 144 29.66 -40.04 10.06
CA ALA A 144 29.75 -39.48 11.40
C ALA A 144 29.99 -37.96 11.36
N PHE A 145 29.57 -37.29 12.43
CA PHE A 145 29.82 -35.88 12.70
C PHE A 145 30.90 -35.71 13.75
N GLY A 146 31.62 -34.60 13.65
CA GLY A 146 32.53 -34.14 14.68
C GLY A 146 32.90 -32.67 14.48
N LEU A 147 33.63 -32.11 15.43
CA LEU A 147 34.09 -30.72 15.36
C LEU A 147 35.35 -30.61 14.52
N THR A 148 35.41 -29.58 13.68
CA THR A 148 36.67 -29.19 13.05
C THR A 148 37.62 -28.59 14.09
N LYS A 149 38.92 -28.47 13.76
CA LYS A 149 39.86 -27.77 14.64
C LYS A 149 39.40 -26.33 14.95
N PRO A 150 38.99 -25.51 13.98
CA PRO A 150 38.43 -24.19 14.28
C PRO A 150 37.18 -24.21 15.16
N GLY A 151 36.23 -25.12 14.89
CA GLY A 151 35.00 -25.23 15.68
C GLY A 151 35.25 -25.62 17.13
N ARG A 152 36.18 -26.57 17.35
CA ARG A 152 36.60 -26.98 18.69
C ARG A 152 37.29 -25.86 19.46
N VAL A 153 38.25 -25.17 18.82
CA VAL A 153 38.97 -24.06 19.46
C VAL A 153 38.01 -22.97 19.87
N ALA A 154 37.15 -22.51 18.96
CA ALA A 154 36.21 -21.43 19.25
C ALA A 154 35.20 -21.81 20.35
N LEU A 155 34.73 -23.06 20.38
CA LEU A 155 33.84 -23.54 21.45
C LEU A 155 34.55 -23.58 22.82
N GLN A 156 35.78 -24.11 22.88
CA GLN A 156 36.51 -24.27 24.14
C GLN A 156 37.02 -22.96 24.74
N SER A 157 37.22 -21.94 23.90
CA SER A 157 37.62 -20.60 24.32
C SER A 157 36.46 -19.64 24.53
N ASP A 158 35.21 -20.11 24.43
CA ASP A 158 34.00 -19.26 24.45
C ASP A 158 34.07 -18.10 23.42
N ASP A 159 34.72 -18.31 22.27
CA ASP A 159 34.85 -17.31 21.21
C ASP A 159 33.60 -17.31 20.33
N TYR A 160 32.50 -16.86 20.92
CA TYR A 160 31.21 -16.76 20.25
C TYR A 160 31.24 -15.78 19.07
N ALA A 161 32.11 -14.77 19.10
CA ALA A 161 32.31 -13.83 18.01
C ALA A 161 32.88 -14.54 16.77
N GLU A 162 33.87 -15.42 16.93
CA GLU A 162 34.42 -16.23 15.83
C GLU A 162 33.39 -17.24 15.29
N ILE A 163 32.61 -17.88 16.16
CA ILE A 163 31.51 -18.76 15.73
C ILE A 163 30.50 -17.98 14.88
N TYR A 164 30.03 -16.83 15.39
CA TYR A 164 29.08 -15.97 14.69
C TYR A 164 29.64 -15.47 13.34
N ARG A 165 30.89 -15.00 13.32
CA ARG A 165 31.58 -14.54 12.11
C ARG A 165 31.56 -15.61 11.03
N ARG A 166 31.94 -16.84 11.36
CA ARG A 166 31.97 -17.97 10.43
C ARG A 166 30.58 -18.35 9.91
N LEU A 167 29.56 -18.31 10.77
CA LEU A 167 28.18 -18.58 10.38
C LEU A 167 27.69 -17.51 9.40
N LEU A 168 27.89 -16.22 9.70
CA LEU A 168 27.42 -15.12 8.86
C LEU A 168 28.16 -15.10 7.52
N GLU A 169 29.49 -15.30 7.51
CA GLU A 169 30.25 -15.43 6.27
C GLU A 169 29.82 -16.62 5.42
N ALA A 170 29.52 -17.77 6.04
CA ALA A 170 29.06 -18.95 5.33
C ALA A 170 27.68 -18.73 4.70
N HIS A 171 26.77 -18.06 5.43
CA HIS A 171 25.47 -17.68 4.89
C HIS A 171 25.66 -16.72 3.70
N LEU A 172 26.38 -15.60 3.87
CA LEU A 172 26.56 -14.61 2.81
C LEU A 172 27.32 -15.13 1.58
N ARG A 173 28.11 -16.21 1.69
CA ARG A 173 28.77 -16.86 0.54
C ARG A 173 27.83 -17.80 -0.22
N ASN A 174 26.78 -18.32 0.43
CA ASN A 174 25.85 -19.23 -0.21
C ASN A 174 24.47 -19.21 0.46
N PRO A 175 23.69 -18.12 0.33
CA PRO A 175 22.40 -18.02 1.01
C PRO A 175 21.44 -19.14 0.58
N ALA A 176 21.42 -19.45 -0.72
CA ALA A 176 20.57 -20.48 -1.32
C ALA A 176 20.89 -21.93 -0.87
N ALA A 177 22.07 -22.21 -0.31
CA ALA A 177 22.39 -23.57 0.17
C ALA A 177 21.54 -23.99 1.39
N ILE A 178 20.82 -23.05 1.99
CA ILE A 178 20.06 -23.22 3.23
C ILE A 178 18.54 -23.21 2.94
N ASP A 179 18.14 -22.79 1.73
CA ASP A 179 16.75 -22.52 1.31
C ASP A 179 16.03 -23.68 0.60
N ARG A 180 16.53 -24.93 0.69
CA ARG A 180 16.01 -26.10 -0.08
C ARG A 180 14.57 -26.53 0.26
N PHE A 181 13.79 -25.71 0.96
CA PHE A 181 12.58 -26.13 1.66
C PHE A 181 11.34 -25.26 1.45
N ASP A 182 11.37 -24.26 0.56
CA ASP A 182 10.15 -23.57 0.15
C ASP A 182 9.90 -23.69 -1.36
N ARG A 183 8.62 -23.58 -1.74
CA ARG A 183 8.14 -23.76 -3.12
C ARG A 183 7.98 -22.41 -3.85
N ILE A 184 8.57 -21.33 -3.33
CA ILE A 184 8.32 -19.99 -3.84
C ILE A 184 9.16 -19.80 -5.12
N PRO A 185 8.52 -19.56 -6.29
CA PRO A 185 9.17 -19.57 -7.60
C PRO A 185 9.97 -18.30 -7.89
N VAL A 186 10.48 -17.62 -6.87
CA VAL A 186 11.45 -16.54 -7.01
C VAL A 186 12.81 -17.21 -7.11
N GLY A 187 13.54 -16.97 -8.20
CA GLY A 187 14.82 -17.61 -8.49
C GLY A 187 15.91 -17.34 -7.45
N ARG A 188 17.18 -17.30 -7.88
CA ARG A 188 18.28 -17.00 -6.96
C ARG A 188 18.33 -15.51 -6.53
N ALA A 189 17.39 -14.68 -6.97
CA ALA A 189 17.41 -13.23 -6.81
C ALA A 189 17.60 -12.76 -5.36
N VAL A 190 16.77 -13.23 -4.41
CA VAL A 190 16.92 -12.86 -2.97
C VAL A 190 18.28 -13.32 -2.44
N ALA A 191 18.70 -14.55 -2.77
CA ALA A 191 19.97 -15.10 -2.31
C ALA A 191 21.20 -14.37 -2.90
N GLN A 192 21.10 -13.85 -4.12
CA GLN A 192 22.19 -13.12 -4.77
C GLN A 192 22.32 -11.69 -4.23
N THR A 193 21.21 -11.10 -3.81
CA THR A 193 21.12 -9.70 -3.39
C THR A 193 21.23 -9.48 -1.88
N VAL A 194 21.31 -10.52 -1.03
CA VAL A 194 21.43 -10.36 0.45
C VAL A 194 22.42 -9.27 0.87
N PRO A 195 23.65 -9.17 0.32
CA PRO A 195 24.57 -8.09 0.67
C PRO A 195 24.04 -6.69 0.31
N LEU A 196 23.38 -6.55 -0.83
CA LEU A 196 22.73 -5.29 -1.23
C LEU A 196 21.56 -4.95 -0.31
N LEU A 197 20.74 -5.93 0.06
CA LEU A 197 19.63 -5.73 0.98
C LEU A 197 20.13 -5.30 2.38
N LEU A 198 21.22 -5.90 2.88
CA LEU A 198 21.87 -5.44 4.10
C LEU A 198 22.35 -3.99 3.98
N PHE A 199 22.90 -3.59 2.83
CA PHE A 199 23.29 -2.20 2.62
C PHE A 199 22.07 -1.26 2.64
N ALA A 200 21.00 -1.61 1.92
CA ALA A 200 19.77 -0.83 1.87
C ALA A 200 19.08 -0.71 3.24
N ALA A 201 19.19 -1.74 4.08
CA ALA A 201 18.66 -1.72 5.45
C ALA A 201 19.34 -0.69 6.36
N ARG A 202 20.51 -0.14 5.97
CA ARG A 202 21.19 0.96 6.69
C ARG A 202 20.51 2.31 6.49
N ASP A 203 19.30 2.34 5.95
CA ASP A 203 18.48 3.54 5.86
C ASP A 203 18.55 4.34 7.17
N THR A 204 18.87 5.62 7.01
CA THR A 204 19.04 6.60 8.08
C THR A 204 17.81 7.48 8.24
N THR A 205 16.83 7.36 7.34
CA THR A 205 15.65 8.22 7.26
C THR A 205 14.38 7.59 7.82
N GLY A 206 14.26 6.25 7.81
CA GLY A 206 13.09 5.53 8.28
C GLY A 206 13.24 4.87 9.67
N GLU A 207 12.14 4.83 10.42
CA GLU A 207 12.05 4.05 11.66
C GLU A 207 11.74 2.56 11.43
N CYS A 208 11.26 2.19 10.25
CA CYS A 208 10.88 0.83 9.87
C CYS A 208 11.33 0.55 8.44
N LEU A 209 11.66 -0.72 8.21
CA LEU A 209 11.96 -1.31 6.91
C LEU A 209 10.74 -2.06 6.41
N TYR A 210 10.48 -1.94 5.10
CA TYR A 210 9.26 -2.41 4.44
C TYR A 210 9.66 -3.40 3.34
N GLU A 211 9.07 -4.60 3.33
CA GLU A 211 9.47 -5.68 2.42
C GLU A 211 9.37 -5.29 0.96
N GLU A 212 8.32 -4.53 0.61
CA GLU A 212 8.09 -4.05 -0.75
C GLU A 212 9.23 -3.15 -1.27
N ASP A 213 9.90 -2.41 -0.37
CA ASP A 213 11.04 -1.58 -0.75
C ASP A 213 12.20 -2.47 -1.24
N PHE A 214 12.42 -3.61 -0.57
CA PHE A 214 13.45 -4.58 -0.96
C PHE A 214 13.06 -5.34 -2.22
N SER A 215 11.76 -5.61 -2.42
CA SER A 215 11.26 -6.20 -3.67
C SER A 215 11.56 -5.30 -4.84
N ASP A 216 11.21 -4.02 -4.74
CA ASP A 216 11.47 -3.05 -5.81
C ASP A 216 12.98 -2.88 -6.06
N LEU A 217 13.80 -2.97 -5.02
CA LEU A 217 15.26 -2.99 -5.16
C LEU A 217 15.74 -4.22 -5.95
N ILE A 218 15.25 -5.41 -5.64
CA ILE A 218 15.59 -6.63 -6.38
C ILE A 218 15.14 -6.51 -7.84
N TRP A 219 13.91 -6.05 -8.09
CA TRP A 219 13.42 -5.83 -9.46
C TRP A 219 14.28 -4.87 -10.28
N ALA A 220 14.90 -3.88 -9.63
CA ALA A 220 15.76 -2.92 -10.30
C ALA A 220 17.15 -3.47 -10.66
N VAL A 221 17.64 -4.50 -9.95
CA VAL A 221 18.98 -5.07 -10.16
C VAL A 221 18.97 -6.49 -10.75
N CYS A 222 17.84 -7.20 -10.67
CA CYS A 222 17.68 -8.56 -11.18
C CYS A 222 16.59 -8.59 -12.26
N ASP A 223 16.92 -9.15 -13.43
CA ASP A 223 15.98 -9.31 -14.54
C ASP A 223 15.13 -10.60 -14.45
N ASP A 224 14.85 -11.09 -13.24
CA ASP A 224 14.06 -12.32 -13.04
C ASP A 224 12.56 -12.02 -13.16
N GLN A 225 12.11 -11.78 -14.40
CA GLN A 225 10.71 -11.48 -14.76
C GLN A 225 9.71 -12.63 -14.50
N ARG A 226 10.14 -13.73 -13.84
CA ARG A 226 9.33 -14.96 -13.69
C ARG A 226 8.44 -14.96 -12.45
N ALA A 227 8.74 -14.15 -11.44
CA ALA A 227 7.97 -14.08 -10.21
C ALA A 227 7.03 -12.87 -10.19
N GLY A 228 5.82 -13.04 -9.66
CA GLY A 228 4.95 -11.89 -9.36
C GLY A 228 5.49 -11.06 -8.18
N SER A 229 5.03 -9.82 -8.03
CA SER A 229 5.39 -8.95 -6.89
C SER A 229 5.15 -9.64 -5.55
N ASP A 230 3.99 -10.31 -5.42
CA ASP A 230 3.55 -10.91 -4.16
C ASP A 230 4.41 -12.12 -3.77
N ASP A 231 4.90 -12.89 -4.76
CA ASP A 231 5.82 -14.01 -4.54
C ASP A 231 7.19 -13.50 -4.04
N LEU A 232 7.66 -12.37 -4.58
CA LEU A 232 8.92 -11.76 -4.17
C LEU A 232 8.82 -11.15 -2.77
N ASP A 233 7.74 -10.40 -2.48
CA ASP A 233 7.46 -9.86 -1.14
C ASP A 233 7.48 -11.00 -0.10
N HIS A 234 6.78 -12.10 -0.39
CA HIS A 234 6.75 -13.27 0.48
C HIS A 234 8.11 -13.96 0.64
N ALA A 235 8.91 -14.05 -0.43
CA ALA A 235 10.25 -14.60 -0.32
C ALA A 235 11.22 -13.70 0.46
N ILE A 236 11.09 -12.38 0.37
CA ILE A 236 11.88 -11.45 1.18
C ILE A 236 11.52 -11.58 2.65
N HIS A 237 10.22 -11.57 2.96
CA HIS A 237 9.71 -11.83 4.30
C HIS A 237 10.35 -13.08 4.91
N LEU A 238 10.19 -14.23 4.23
CA LEU A 238 10.65 -15.50 4.75
C LEU A 238 12.17 -15.65 4.70
N ARG A 239 12.81 -15.45 3.54
CA ARG A 239 14.21 -15.82 3.34
C ARG A 239 15.17 -14.77 3.89
N PHE A 240 14.87 -13.47 3.71
CA PHE A 240 15.75 -12.39 4.15
C PHE A 240 15.46 -11.97 5.60
N PHE A 241 14.20 -11.70 5.95
CA PHE A 241 13.90 -11.23 7.30
C PHE A 241 13.78 -12.36 8.32
N GLU A 242 12.84 -13.29 8.21
CA GLU A 242 12.63 -14.30 9.25
C GLU A 242 13.79 -15.30 9.37
N ARG A 243 14.12 -15.99 8.28
CA ARG A 243 15.06 -17.13 8.30
C ARG A 243 16.53 -16.73 8.32
N PHE A 244 16.84 -15.48 8.00
CA PHE A 244 18.20 -14.92 8.05
C PHE A 244 18.27 -13.79 9.07
N GLY A 245 17.58 -12.68 8.82
CA GLY A 245 17.71 -11.47 9.59
C GLY A 245 17.42 -11.64 11.09
N VAL A 246 16.23 -12.12 11.43
CA VAL A 246 15.81 -12.41 12.81
C VAL A 246 16.61 -13.58 13.38
N HIS A 247 16.86 -14.62 12.58
CA HIS A 247 17.63 -15.78 13.04
C HIS A 247 19.07 -15.43 13.46
N PHE A 248 19.69 -14.47 12.76
CA PHE A 248 20.99 -13.91 13.12
C PHE A 248 20.91 -12.76 14.13
N GLY A 249 19.71 -12.37 14.59
CA GLY A 249 19.53 -11.26 15.51
C GLY A 249 19.82 -9.89 14.91
N LEU A 250 19.90 -9.77 13.58
CA LEU A 250 20.15 -8.53 12.85
C LEU A 250 18.90 -7.64 12.75
N PHE A 251 17.72 -8.27 12.76
CA PHE A 251 16.44 -7.61 12.64
C PHE A 251 15.45 -8.13 13.68
N GLN A 252 14.44 -7.33 13.96
CA GLN A 252 13.29 -7.67 14.77
C GLN A 252 12.02 -7.09 14.15
N GLU A 253 10.85 -7.60 14.58
CA GLU A 253 9.58 -7.02 14.16
C GLU A 253 9.48 -5.55 14.63
N GLY A 254 8.98 -4.71 13.74
CA GLY A 254 8.71 -3.30 13.99
C GLY A 254 7.46 -3.10 14.84
N PRO A 255 7.21 -1.86 15.29
CA PRO A 255 6.02 -1.53 16.05
C PRO A 255 4.76 -1.77 15.22
N THR A 256 3.69 -2.19 15.89
CA THR A 256 2.36 -2.23 15.31
C THR A 256 1.84 -0.81 15.05
N TRP A 257 1.51 -0.54 13.80
CA TRP A 257 0.87 0.69 13.34
C TRP A 257 -0.62 0.52 13.49
N LYS A 258 -1.22 1.55 14.06
CA LYS A 258 -2.66 1.63 14.20
C LYS A 258 -3.17 2.58 13.13
N PRO A 259 -4.13 2.15 12.30
CA PRO A 259 -4.75 3.05 11.34
C PRO A 259 -5.42 4.22 12.09
N PRO A 260 -5.50 5.40 11.46
CA PRO A 260 -6.11 6.58 12.07
C PRO A 260 -7.61 6.39 12.36
N VAL A 261 -8.24 5.39 11.71
CA VAL A 261 -9.63 5.01 11.94
C VAL A 261 -9.70 3.50 12.19
N GLU A 262 -10.40 3.11 13.25
CA GLU A 262 -10.69 1.70 13.52
C GLU A 262 -11.70 1.18 12.50
N ILE A 263 -11.26 0.23 11.68
CA ILE A 263 -12.10 -0.41 10.68
C ILE A 263 -12.39 -1.83 11.15
N PRO A 264 -13.65 -2.18 11.46
CA PRO A 264 -13.99 -3.48 12.02
C PRO A 264 -13.79 -4.58 10.96
N SER A 265 -12.71 -5.34 11.09
CA SER A 265 -12.43 -6.59 10.36
C SER A 265 -11.06 -7.15 10.76
N ARG A 266 -10.77 -8.39 10.35
CA ARG A 266 -9.52 -9.09 10.67
C ARG A 266 -8.29 -8.21 10.34
N PRO A 267 -7.27 -8.23 11.20
CA PRO A 267 -6.01 -7.57 10.91
C PRO A 267 -5.43 -8.12 9.61
N PHE A 268 -4.82 -7.22 8.85
CA PHE A 268 -4.06 -7.61 7.68
C PHE A 268 -2.80 -8.37 8.10
N SER A 269 -2.57 -9.57 7.57
CA SER A 269 -1.49 -10.45 8.03
C SER A 269 -0.17 -10.33 7.24
N SER A 270 -0.04 -9.41 6.27
CA SER A 270 1.16 -9.35 5.41
C SER A 270 1.80 -7.97 5.26
N LEU A 271 1.63 -7.07 6.24
CA LEU A 271 2.31 -5.77 6.30
C LEU A 271 3.40 -5.80 7.37
N ALA A 272 4.21 -6.86 7.36
CA ALA A 272 5.31 -6.97 8.29
C ALA A 272 6.24 -5.77 8.12
N ARG A 273 6.83 -5.39 9.25
CA ARG A 273 7.74 -4.26 9.39
C ARG A 273 8.92 -4.73 10.17
N TRP A 274 10.07 -4.21 9.80
CA TRP A 274 11.31 -4.67 10.38
C TRP A 274 12.09 -3.50 10.93
N ARG A 275 12.80 -3.74 12.01
CA ARG A 275 13.77 -2.80 12.58
C ARG A 275 15.11 -3.48 12.68
N ARG A 276 16.17 -2.72 12.39
CA ARG A 276 17.53 -3.15 12.70
C ARG A 276 17.71 -3.23 14.21
N THR A 277 18.36 -4.28 14.68
CA THR A 277 18.80 -4.36 16.06
C THR A 277 20.14 -3.63 16.23
N PRO A 278 20.56 -3.28 17.45
CA PRO A 278 21.92 -2.77 17.69
C PRO A 278 23.03 -3.75 17.27
N LEU A 279 22.74 -5.06 17.22
CA LEU A 279 23.69 -6.07 16.79
C LEU A 279 24.08 -5.89 15.32
N PHE A 280 23.13 -5.45 14.47
CA PHE A 280 23.39 -5.17 13.05
C PHE A 280 24.62 -4.28 12.85
N ASP A 281 24.69 -3.15 13.58
CA ASP A 281 25.77 -2.17 13.45
C ASP A 281 27.08 -2.63 14.13
N ARG A 282 27.00 -3.59 15.05
CA ARG A 282 28.18 -4.16 15.70
C ARG A 282 28.84 -5.29 14.91
N VAL A 283 28.11 -5.95 14.01
CA VAL A 283 28.62 -7.11 13.26
C VAL A 283 29.03 -6.83 11.81
N LEU A 284 28.50 -5.77 11.22
CA LEU A 284 28.85 -5.35 9.86
C LEU A 284 29.68 -4.05 9.92
N ARG A 285 30.93 -4.11 9.47
CA ARG A 285 31.77 -2.91 9.32
C ARG A 285 31.76 -2.47 7.87
N TRP A 286 31.20 -1.30 7.61
CA TRP A 286 31.07 -0.73 6.27
C TRP A 286 32.26 0.19 5.93
N HIS A 287 32.72 0.11 4.69
CA HIS A 287 33.76 0.97 4.10
C HIS A 287 33.18 2.01 3.12
N VAL A 288 31.86 2.10 3.09
CA VAL A 288 31.08 3.03 2.28
C VAL A 288 30.03 3.70 3.16
N ASP A 289 29.66 4.93 2.79
CA ASP A 289 28.63 5.68 3.50
C ASP A 289 27.28 4.95 3.47
N ALA A 290 26.43 5.24 4.45
CA ALA A 290 25.07 4.72 4.46
C ALA A 290 24.24 5.35 3.33
N PRO A 291 23.14 4.71 2.90
CA PRO A 291 22.19 5.33 1.99
C PRO A 291 21.75 6.71 2.51
N SER A 292 21.77 7.70 1.61
CA SER A 292 21.31 9.07 1.92
C SER A 292 19.80 9.18 2.10
N CYS A 293 19.05 8.18 1.64
CA CYS A 293 17.62 8.03 1.85
C CYS A 293 17.21 6.55 1.74
N ALA A 294 15.99 6.26 2.19
CA ALA A 294 15.33 4.98 1.96
C ALA A 294 15.30 4.61 0.46
N VAL A 295 15.19 3.30 0.19
CA VAL A 295 15.06 2.75 -1.15
C VAL A 295 13.90 3.44 -1.90
N GLN A 296 12.77 3.62 -1.21
CA GLN A 296 11.67 4.45 -1.68
C GLN A 296 11.38 5.58 -0.71
N ARG A 297 11.08 6.76 -1.26
CA ARG A 297 10.51 7.84 -0.47
C ARG A 297 9.09 7.45 -0.04
N PRO A 298 8.65 7.83 1.17
CA PRO A 298 7.33 7.45 1.68
C PRO A 298 6.18 7.81 0.74
N GLU A 299 6.25 8.96 0.07
CA GLU A 299 5.22 9.44 -0.87
C GLU A 299 5.18 8.61 -2.14
N VAL A 300 6.35 8.16 -2.62
CA VAL A 300 6.46 7.29 -3.80
C VAL A 300 5.95 5.89 -3.48
N ALA A 301 6.30 5.35 -2.31
CA ALA A 301 5.80 4.06 -1.88
C ALA A 301 4.27 4.06 -1.71
N ALA A 302 3.71 5.09 -1.09
CA ALA A 302 2.26 5.24 -0.96
C ALA A 302 1.57 5.29 -2.33
N LEU A 303 2.14 6.04 -3.28
CA LEU A 303 1.61 6.11 -4.64
C LEU A 303 1.70 4.77 -5.39
N ASN A 304 2.79 4.01 -5.23
CA ASN A 304 2.93 2.66 -5.79
C ASN A 304 1.90 1.68 -5.22
N TRP A 305 1.52 1.84 -3.95
CA TRP A 305 0.39 1.11 -3.39
C TRP A 305 -0.91 1.57 -4.03
N MET A 306 -1.17 2.88 -4.09
CA MET A 306 -2.42 3.39 -4.65
C MET A 306 -2.62 3.03 -6.13
N SER A 307 -1.56 2.94 -6.94
CA SER A 307 -1.68 2.48 -8.33
C SER A 307 -2.24 1.06 -8.43
N ARG A 308 -1.87 0.15 -7.53
CA ARG A 308 -2.42 -1.23 -7.48
C ARG A 308 -3.93 -1.25 -7.28
N VAL A 309 -4.50 -0.27 -6.58
CA VAL A 309 -5.97 -0.16 -6.44
C VAL A 309 -6.60 0.34 -7.73
N HIS A 310 -6.01 1.35 -8.36
CA HIS A 310 -6.57 1.99 -9.56
C HIS A 310 -6.46 1.12 -10.82
N ASP A 311 -5.39 0.34 -10.94
CA ASP A 311 -5.13 -0.52 -12.11
C ASP A 311 -5.89 -1.85 -12.04
N SER A 312 -6.46 -2.19 -10.88
CA SER A 312 -7.18 -3.44 -10.68
C SER A 312 -8.69 -3.28 -10.92
N PRO A 313 -9.41 -4.32 -11.41
CA PRO A 313 -10.85 -4.29 -11.66
C PRO A 313 -11.73 -4.21 -10.39
N TYR A 314 -11.19 -3.77 -9.24
CA TYR A 314 -11.94 -3.73 -7.99
C TYR A 314 -13.14 -2.80 -8.08
N ARG A 315 -14.29 -3.26 -7.58
CA ARG A 315 -15.51 -2.48 -7.56
C ARG A 315 -15.48 -1.53 -6.37
N LEU A 316 -15.28 -0.25 -6.63
CA LEU A 316 -15.51 0.83 -5.65
C LEU A 316 -17.01 1.13 -5.49
N ASP A 317 -17.86 0.09 -5.46
CA ASP A 317 -19.33 0.16 -5.38
C ASP A 317 -19.88 -0.04 -3.95
N GLY A 318 -19.00 0.15 -2.97
CA GLY A 318 -19.27 -0.09 -1.55
C GLY A 318 -19.30 -1.57 -1.17
N THR A 319 -18.74 -2.46 -1.99
CA THR A 319 -18.35 -3.81 -1.55
C THR A 319 -17.03 -3.73 -0.79
N GLU A 320 -17.00 -4.35 0.40
CA GLU A 320 -15.78 -4.39 1.22
C GLU A 320 -14.76 -5.31 0.54
N ASP A 321 -13.84 -4.74 -0.23
CA ASP A 321 -12.73 -5.45 -0.85
C ASP A 321 -11.51 -5.47 0.08
N TYR A 322 -11.06 -6.68 0.41
CA TYR A 322 -9.94 -6.88 1.34
C TYR A 322 -8.62 -6.31 0.83
N PHE A 323 -8.34 -6.46 -0.47
CA PHE A 323 -7.08 -6.01 -1.06
C PHE A 323 -7.04 -4.49 -1.20
N ALA A 324 -8.13 -3.88 -1.70
CA ALA A 324 -8.22 -2.43 -1.83
C ALA A 324 -8.10 -1.76 -0.46
N ARG A 325 -8.79 -2.29 0.57
CA ARG A 325 -8.65 -1.83 1.96
C ARG A 325 -7.19 -1.92 2.42
N ALA A 326 -6.57 -3.09 2.28
CA ALA A 326 -5.19 -3.32 2.71
C ALA A 326 -4.20 -2.35 2.04
N THR A 327 -4.40 -2.13 0.75
CA THR A 327 -3.58 -1.24 -0.05
C THR A 327 -3.71 0.21 0.41
N CYS A 328 -4.93 0.70 0.64
CA CYS A 328 -5.14 2.04 1.20
C CYS A 328 -4.49 2.18 2.58
N LEU A 329 -4.64 1.16 3.45
CA LEU A 329 -4.03 1.19 4.78
C LEU A 329 -2.49 1.19 4.71
N ARG A 330 -1.89 0.42 3.79
CA ARG A 330 -0.45 0.47 3.57
C ARG A 330 0.00 1.81 3.02
N ALA A 331 -0.74 2.40 2.08
CA ALA A 331 -0.45 3.75 1.58
C ALA A 331 -0.48 4.79 2.70
N MET A 332 -1.48 4.76 3.59
CA MET A 332 -1.57 5.63 4.76
C MET A 332 -0.44 5.41 5.76
N GLU A 333 -0.01 4.15 5.95
CA GLU A 333 1.12 3.84 6.81
C GLU A 333 2.43 4.42 6.26
N ARG A 334 2.64 4.33 4.94
CA ARG A 334 3.80 4.91 4.27
C ARG A 334 3.73 6.43 4.31
N CYS A 335 2.63 7.01 3.85
CA CYS A 335 2.41 8.44 3.77
C CYS A 335 1.06 8.79 4.42
N PRO A 336 1.05 9.21 5.70
CA PRO A 336 -0.18 9.57 6.41
C PRO A 336 -0.99 10.69 5.74
N THR A 337 -0.33 11.51 4.92
CA THR A 337 -0.93 12.63 4.16
C THR A 337 -1.40 12.25 2.76
N ASP A 338 -1.37 10.97 2.39
CA ASP A 338 -1.89 10.50 1.09
C ASP A 338 -3.41 10.61 1.05
N ALA A 339 -3.92 11.70 0.47
CA ALA A 339 -5.35 12.02 0.44
C ALA A 339 -6.17 10.99 -0.37
N ASP A 340 -5.59 10.42 -1.42
CA ASP A 340 -6.26 9.47 -2.30
C ASP A 340 -6.57 8.15 -1.59
N ALA A 341 -5.68 7.68 -0.71
CA ALA A 341 -5.93 6.53 0.15
C ALA A 341 -7.19 6.71 1.00
N TYR A 342 -7.41 7.89 1.59
CA TYR A 342 -8.62 8.17 2.38
C TYR A 342 -9.87 8.24 1.50
N VAL A 343 -9.76 8.87 0.33
CA VAL A 343 -10.85 8.95 -0.66
C VAL A 343 -11.32 7.57 -1.08
N VAL A 344 -10.39 6.70 -1.47
CA VAL A 344 -10.68 5.34 -1.92
C VAL A 344 -11.23 4.50 -0.77
N LEU A 345 -10.62 4.58 0.42
CA LEU A 345 -11.08 3.84 1.60
C LEU A 345 -12.50 4.24 2.02
N ALA A 346 -12.82 5.54 2.02
CA ALA A 346 -14.18 6.01 2.32
C ALA A 346 -15.21 5.49 1.31
N ARG A 347 -14.84 5.36 0.03
CA ARG A 347 -15.70 4.78 -1.02
C ARG A 347 -15.98 3.29 -0.81
N LEU A 348 -14.96 2.52 -0.42
CA LEU A 348 -15.13 1.12 -0.04
C LEU A 348 -16.18 0.96 1.07
N TYR A 349 -16.21 1.92 2.02
CA TYR A 349 -17.14 1.93 3.14
C TYR A 349 -18.39 2.82 2.93
N SER A 350 -18.71 3.18 1.69
CA SER A 350 -19.85 4.07 1.36
C SER A 350 -21.22 3.59 1.84
N ARG A 351 -21.40 2.27 2.02
CA ARG A 351 -22.62 1.67 2.61
C ARG A 351 -22.74 1.89 4.13
N ARG A 352 -21.70 2.46 4.75
CA ARG A 352 -21.62 2.82 6.17
C ARG A 352 -21.23 4.30 6.25
N PRO A 353 -22.15 5.22 5.94
CA PRO A 353 -21.83 6.62 5.69
C PRO A 353 -21.17 7.32 6.89
N GLU A 354 -21.48 6.93 8.13
CA GLU A 354 -20.81 7.47 9.32
C GLU A 354 -19.34 7.03 9.44
N LEU A 355 -19.04 5.77 9.08
CA LEU A 355 -17.65 5.28 9.03
C LEU A 355 -16.88 5.94 7.89
N ALA A 356 -17.49 6.04 6.70
CA ALA A 356 -16.91 6.74 5.56
C ALA A 356 -16.61 8.21 5.90
N LEU A 357 -17.50 8.88 6.62
CA LEU A 357 -17.29 10.26 7.08
C LEU A 357 -16.11 10.34 8.06
N THR A 358 -16.00 9.39 8.99
CA THR A 358 -14.87 9.32 9.95
C THR A 358 -13.53 9.12 9.24
N ILE A 359 -13.48 8.28 8.20
CA ILE A 359 -12.30 8.08 7.35
C ILE A 359 -11.92 9.39 6.66
N VAL A 360 -12.90 10.10 6.09
CA VAL A 360 -12.67 11.36 5.40
C VAL A 360 -12.19 12.46 6.35
N ASP A 361 -12.80 12.57 7.53
CA ASP A 361 -12.40 13.51 8.57
C ASP A 361 -10.94 13.26 9.03
N ALA A 362 -10.54 11.99 9.19
CA ALA A 362 -9.17 11.63 9.50
C ALA A 362 -8.18 12.06 8.41
N GLY A 363 -8.55 11.86 7.14
CA GLY A 363 -7.71 12.28 6.02
C GLY A 363 -7.59 13.81 5.90
N LEU A 364 -8.66 14.55 6.18
CA LEU A 364 -8.62 16.03 6.20
C LEU A 364 -7.74 16.54 7.34
N LEU A 365 -7.78 15.88 8.51
CA LEU A 365 -6.88 16.20 9.61
C LEU A 365 -5.42 15.94 9.20
N ALA A 366 -5.14 14.79 8.58
CA ALA A 366 -3.80 14.44 8.12
C ALA A 366 -3.26 15.41 7.05
N THR A 367 -4.15 15.96 6.21
CA THR A 367 -3.80 16.86 5.11
C THR A 367 -4.01 18.35 5.43
N ALA A 368 -4.23 18.70 6.69
CA ALA A 368 -4.54 20.07 7.11
C ALA A 368 -3.45 21.11 6.74
N GLY A 369 -2.20 20.66 6.61
CA GLY A 369 -1.07 21.50 6.20
C GLY A 369 -0.84 21.60 4.68
N ALA A 370 -1.64 20.91 3.87
CA ALA A 370 -1.51 20.96 2.42
C ALA A 370 -1.91 22.34 1.87
N VAL A 371 -1.13 22.85 0.93
CA VAL A 371 -1.38 24.13 0.23
C VAL A 371 -1.26 23.86 -1.27
N PRO A 372 -2.17 24.38 -2.11
CA PRO A 372 -2.08 24.19 -3.55
C PRO A 372 -0.90 24.98 -4.13
N ASP A 373 -0.18 24.37 -5.06
CA ASP A 373 0.88 25.02 -5.84
C ASP A 373 0.41 25.23 -7.28
N VAL A 374 -0.37 26.28 -7.50
CA VAL A 374 -0.94 26.63 -8.81
C VAL A 374 -0.78 28.13 -9.06
N PRO A 375 -0.32 28.54 -10.27
CA PRO A 375 -0.28 29.95 -10.65
C PRO A 375 -1.66 30.64 -10.58
N ASP A 376 -1.65 31.94 -10.27
CA ASP A 376 -2.86 32.75 -10.22
C ASP A 376 -3.69 32.64 -11.51
N GLY A 377 -5.01 32.48 -11.35
CA GLY A 377 -5.96 32.40 -12.46
C GLY A 377 -6.10 31.02 -13.11
N LEU A 378 -5.33 30.01 -12.67
CA LEU A 378 -5.54 28.61 -13.04
C LEU A 378 -6.33 27.86 -11.97
N SER A 379 -7.00 26.79 -12.38
CA SER A 379 -7.80 25.97 -11.46
C SER A 379 -6.88 25.20 -10.53
N VAL A 380 -7.22 25.17 -9.24
CA VAL A 380 -6.47 24.40 -8.24
C VAL A 380 -6.46 22.90 -8.58
N TRP A 381 -7.46 22.44 -9.33
CA TRP A 381 -7.51 21.09 -9.88
C TRP A 381 -6.28 20.72 -10.72
N ALA A 382 -5.54 21.70 -11.27
CA ALA A 382 -4.34 21.46 -12.05
C ALA A 382 -3.17 20.90 -11.21
N ASP A 383 -3.12 21.19 -9.90
CA ASP A 383 -2.15 20.57 -8.99
C ASP A 383 -2.56 19.12 -8.71
N HIS A 384 -1.80 18.18 -9.26
CA HIS A 384 -2.06 16.75 -9.10
C HIS A 384 -1.99 16.28 -7.64
N THR A 385 -1.15 16.91 -6.82
CA THR A 385 -0.98 16.54 -5.40
C THR A 385 -2.16 17.07 -4.58
N TYR A 386 -2.53 18.34 -4.80
CA TYR A 386 -3.64 18.95 -4.07
C TYR A 386 -5.02 18.52 -4.57
N ARG A 387 -5.11 18.03 -5.81
CA ARG A 387 -6.35 17.48 -6.39
C ARG A 387 -6.98 16.41 -5.50
N ASP A 388 -6.18 15.55 -4.87
CA ASP A 388 -6.71 14.48 -4.02
C ASP A 388 -7.24 15.02 -2.69
N VAL A 389 -6.71 16.15 -2.20
CA VAL A 389 -7.28 16.89 -1.06
C VAL A 389 -8.63 17.52 -1.43
N LEU A 390 -8.76 18.10 -2.63
CA LEU A 390 -10.06 18.57 -3.14
C LEU A 390 -11.08 17.44 -3.24
N ARG A 391 -10.67 16.28 -3.76
CA ARG A 391 -11.51 15.07 -3.83
C ARG A 391 -11.96 14.64 -2.44
N LEU A 392 -11.08 14.67 -1.45
CA LEU A 392 -11.41 14.32 -0.07
C LEU A 392 -12.46 15.27 0.54
N ARG A 393 -12.29 16.59 0.36
CA ARG A 393 -13.26 17.60 0.78
C ARG A 393 -14.62 17.42 0.10
N PHE A 394 -14.63 17.08 -1.18
CA PHE A 394 -15.86 16.81 -1.92
C PHE A 394 -16.58 15.56 -1.42
N VAL A 395 -15.85 14.47 -1.19
CA VAL A 395 -16.42 13.24 -0.60
C VAL A 395 -17.06 13.56 0.75
N ARG A 396 -16.44 14.43 1.57
CA ARG A 396 -17.04 14.88 2.82
C ARG A 396 -18.38 15.58 2.62
N ALA A 397 -18.43 16.56 1.71
CA ALA A 397 -19.64 17.32 1.41
C ALA A 397 -20.78 16.41 0.95
N ASP A 398 -20.46 15.45 0.07
CA ASP A 398 -21.41 14.48 -0.47
C ASP A 398 -21.95 13.53 0.62
N LEU A 399 -21.08 13.01 1.50
CA LEU A 399 -21.47 12.18 2.64
C LEU A 399 -22.35 12.95 3.63
N LEU A 400 -22.02 14.22 3.93
CA LEU A 400 -22.83 15.07 4.80
C LEU A 400 -24.23 15.29 4.20
N ARG A 401 -24.32 15.55 2.89
CA ARG A 401 -25.60 15.67 2.18
C ARG A 401 -26.40 14.38 2.29
N ASP A 402 -25.78 13.23 2.04
CA ASP A 402 -26.43 11.92 2.07
C ASP A 402 -26.92 11.53 3.48
N LEU A 403 -26.21 11.99 4.52
CA LEU A 403 -26.63 11.90 5.92
C LEU A 403 -27.71 12.93 6.31
N GLY A 404 -28.13 13.80 5.40
CA GLY A 404 -29.12 14.85 5.65
C GLY A 404 -28.58 16.05 6.44
N ARG A 405 -27.26 16.14 6.66
CA ARG A 405 -26.58 17.26 7.32
C ARG A 405 -26.33 18.41 6.34
N LEU A 406 -27.43 18.95 5.79
CA LEU A 406 -27.40 19.85 4.64
C LEU A 406 -26.64 21.16 4.89
N LEU A 407 -26.75 21.75 6.09
CA LEU A 407 -26.01 22.97 6.42
C LEU A 407 -24.50 22.75 6.42
N ASP A 408 -24.04 21.63 7.00
CA ASP A 408 -22.62 21.27 6.99
C ASP A 408 -22.16 20.98 5.56
N ALA A 409 -22.97 20.31 4.75
CA ALA A 409 -22.66 20.04 3.34
C ALA A 409 -22.52 21.35 2.54
N PHE A 410 -23.41 22.33 2.73
CA PHE A 410 -23.31 23.64 2.07
C PHE A 410 -22.02 24.34 2.44
N ALA A 411 -21.64 24.37 3.72
CA ALA A 411 -20.39 24.98 4.14
C ALA A 411 -19.18 24.33 3.45
N GLN A 412 -19.19 23.01 3.26
CA GLN A 412 -18.12 22.30 2.57
C GLN A 412 -18.07 22.58 1.06
N TYR A 413 -19.20 22.64 0.38
CA TYR A 413 -19.24 23.03 -1.02
C TYR A 413 -18.81 24.49 -1.22
N GLU A 414 -19.23 25.40 -0.34
CA GLU A 414 -18.84 26.81 -0.37
C GLU A 414 -17.32 26.97 -0.16
N GLU A 415 -16.73 26.17 0.74
CA GLU A 415 -15.28 26.10 0.95
C GLU A 415 -14.54 25.59 -0.29
N LEU A 416 -15.03 24.52 -0.93
CA LEU A 416 -14.48 24.01 -2.20
C LEU A 416 -14.47 25.07 -3.29
N LEU A 417 -15.58 25.80 -3.46
CA LEU A 417 -15.73 26.87 -4.45
C LEU A 417 -14.94 28.14 -4.10
N ALA A 418 -14.52 28.30 -2.85
CA ALA A 418 -13.60 29.36 -2.44
C ALA A 418 -12.15 28.97 -2.71
N ILE A 419 -11.79 27.69 -2.52
CA ILE A 419 -10.46 27.15 -2.83
C ILE A 419 -10.21 27.12 -4.34
N ASP A 420 -11.18 26.62 -5.12
CA ASP A 420 -11.08 26.54 -6.58
C ASP A 420 -12.27 27.28 -7.25
N PRO A 421 -12.18 28.60 -7.47
CA PRO A 421 -13.25 29.38 -8.07
C PRO A 421 -13.64 28.94 -9.50
N LEU A 422 -12.73 28.29 -10.22
CA LEU A 422 -12.99 27.72 -11.55
C LEU A 422 -13.70 26.37 -11.49
N ASP A 423 -13.94 25.85 -10.29
CA ASP A 423 -14.69 24.64 -10.00
C ASP A 423 -14.24 23.41 -10.82
N GLY A 424 -12.94 23.13 -10.85
CA GLY A 424 -12.39 22.01 -11.62
C GLY A 424 -12.93 20.63 -11.20
N ILE A 425 -13.45 20.52 -9.96
CA ILE A 425 -14.11 19.31 -9.47
C ILE A 425 -15.61 19.24 -9.81
N GLY A 426 -16.24 20.35 -10.17
CA GLY A 426 -17.68 20.44 -10.45
C GLY A 426 -18.59 20.46 -9.21
N ALA A 427 -18.12 20.99 -8.09
CA ALA A 427 -18.86 21.10 -6.83
C ALA A 427 -20.14 21.96 -6.95
N ILE A 428 -20.21 22.90 -7.90
CA ILE A 428 -21.36 23.80 -8.05
C ILE A 428 -22.67 23.06 -8.34
N GLU A 429 -22.60 21.99 -9.12
CA GLU A 429 -23.78 21.18 -9.47
C GLU A 429 -24.33 20.44 -8.25
N PHE A 430 -23.44 19.97 -7.37
CA PHE A 430 -23.79 19.28 -6.13
C PHE A 430 -24.36 20.23 -5.09
N TYR A 431 -23.77 21.41 -4.99
CA TYR A 431 -24.31 22.50 -4.19
C TYR A 431 -25.73 22.87 -4.64
N PHE A 432 -25.94 23.02 -5.95
CA PHE A 432 -27.27 23.27 -6.53
C PHE A 432 -28.25 22.14 -6.19
N GLN A 433 -27.84 20.88 -6.41
CA GLN A 433 -28.68 19.71 -6.13
C GLN A 433 -29.10 19.71 -4.66
N ALA A 434 -28.15 19.86 -3.73
CA ALA A 434 -28.40 19.89 -2.31
C ALA A 434 -29.34 21.04 -1.91
N ALA A 435 -29.19 22.22 -2.53
CA ALA A 435 -30.04 23.38 -2.26
C ALA A 435 -31.49 23.14 -2.70
N MET A 436 -31.69 22.61 -3.91
CA MET A 436 -33.02 22.24 -4.40
C MET A 436 -33.65 21.14 -3.58
N GLU A 437 -32.84 20.19 -3.14
CA GLU A 437 -33.22 19.10 -2.27
C GLU A 437 -33.64 19.56 -0.87
N ALA A 438 -33.06 20.66 -0.38
CA ALA A 438 -33.39 21.31 0.89
C ALA A 438 -34.61 22.24 0.79
N GLY A 439 -35.06 22.58 -0.43
CA GLY A 439 -36.03 23.66 -0.67
C GLY A 439 -35.44 25.06 -0.51
N ASP A 440 -34.12 25.20 -0.48
CA ASP A 440 -33.42 26.48 -0.40
C ASP A 440 -33.17 27.05 -1.80
N TYR A 441 -34.24 27.54 -2.42
CA TYR A 441 -34.19 28.11 -3.75
C TYR A 441 -33.25 29.33 -3.86
N PRO A 442 -33.11 30.21 -2.84
CA PRO A 442 -32.08 31.25 -2.86
C PRO A 442 -30.66 30.71 -3.01
N ARG A 443 -30.28 29.62 -2.32
CA ARG A 443 -28.97 28.97 -2.53
C ARG A 443 -28.84 28.40 -3.94
N ALA A 444 -29.87 27.75 -4.45
CA ALA A 444 -29.85 27.21 -5.81
C ALA A 444 -29.72 28.31 -6.88
N GLN A 445 -30.38 29.45 -6.69
CA GLN A 445 -30.27 30.62 -7.56
C GLN A 445 -28.85 31.20 -7.53
N ARG A 446 -28.21 31.30 -6.34
CA ARG A 446 -26.79 31.71 -6.24
C ARG A 446 -25.84 30.76 -6.97
N ALA A 447 -26.16 29.48 -7.03
CA ALA A 447 -25.36 28.51 -7.76
C ALA A 447 -25.39 28.80 -9.28
N LEU A 448 -26.56 29.12 -9.82
CA LEU A 448 -26.72 29.51 -11.24
C LEU A 448 -26.01 30.82 -11.56
N GLU A 449 -26.02 31.79 -10.63
CA GLU A 449 -25.39 33.10 -10.82
C GLU A 449 -23.86 33.02 -10.91
N ARG A 450 -23.24 31.93 -10.45
CA ARG A 450 -21.81 31.66 -10.64
C ARG A 450 -21.47 31.23 -12.07
N CYS A 451 -22.45 30.74 -12.82
CA CYS A 451 -22.28 30.28 -14.20
C CYS A 451 -23.34 30.92 -15.12
N PRO A 452 -23.38 32.26 -15.25
CA PRO A 452 -24.48 32.97 -15.90
C PRO A 452 -24.60 32.65 -17.40
N ASP A 453 -23.49 32.28 -18.04
CA ASP A 453 -23.42 31.95 -19.46
C ASP A 453 -23.47 30.43 -19.73
N ASP A 454 -23.80 29.61 -18.72
CA ASP A 454 -23.92 28.17 -18.90
C ASP A 454 -25.15 27.81 -19.75
N ARG A 455 -24.88 27.46 -21.02
CA ARG A 455 -25.88 27.01 -21.99
C ARG A 455 -25.89 25.48 -22.13
N SER A 456 -25.23 24.75 -21.23
CA SER A 456 -25.28 23.28 -21.19
C SER A 456 -26.70 22.78 -20.86
N THR A 457 -26.92 21.50 -21.11
CA THR A 457 -28.14 20.80 -20.66
C THR A 457 -28.36 21.00 -19.16
N THR A 458 -27.30 20.90 -18.35
CA THR A 458 -27.38 21.09 -16.90
C THR A 458 -27.83 22.50 -16.54
N GLY A 459 -27.15 23.54 -17.05
CA GLY A 459 -27.45 24.93 -16.74
C GLY A 459 -28.89 25.32 -17.10
N LEU A 460 -29.34 24.98 -18.31
CA LEU A 460 -30.67 25.35 -18.81
C LEU A 460 -31.80 24.64 -18.07
N TRP A 461 -31.66 23.34 -17.79
CA TRP A 461 -32.67 22.60 -17.04
C TRP A 461 -32.68 22.98 -15.55
N ASN A 462 -31.54 23.34 -14.97
CA ASN A 462 -31.46 23.87 -13.60
C ASN A 462 -32.11 25.26 -13.48
N ALA A 463 -31.87 26.15 -14.44
CA ALA A 463 -32.54 27.45 -14.52
C ALA A 463 -34.06 27.31 -14.66
N THR A 464 -34.52 26.32 -15.44
CA THR A 464 -35.94 25.99 -15.59
C THR A 464 -36.56 25.58 -14.25
N LEU A 465 -35.89 24.69 -13.51
CA LEU A 465 -36.39 24.21 -12.23
C LEU A 465 -36.43 25.30 -11.16
N VAL A 466 -35.41 26.16 -11.09
CA VAL A 466 -35.37 27.29 -10.14
C VAL A 466 -36.45 28.32 -10.45
N ALA A 467 -36.61 28.71 -11.72
CA ALA A 467 -37.69 29.62 -12.11
C ALA A 467 -39.07 29.07 -11.77
N PHE A 468 -39.28 27.76 -11.98
CA PHE A 468 -40.51 27.08 -11.59
C PHE A 468 -40.71 27.10 -10.06
N ALA A 469 -39.66 26.79 -9.29
CA ALA A 469 -39.70 26.78 -7.83
C ALA A 469 -40.02 28.15 -7.22
N HIS A 470 -39.59 29.24 -7.87
CA HIS A 470 -39.95 30.61 -7.49
C HIS A 470 -41.37 31.03 -7.91
N GLY A 471 -42.11 30.19 -8.66
CA GLY A 471 -43.44 30.52 -9.16
C GLY A 471 -43.46 31.49 -10.34
N ASP A 472 -42.30 31.77 -10.95
CA ASP A 472 -42.18 32.63 -12.12
C ASP A 472 -42.56 31.84 -13.38
N LYS A 473 -43.86 31.88 -13.70
CA LYS A 473 -44.44 31.13 -14.83
C LYS A 473 -43.85 31.54 -16.18
N GLU A 474 -43.58 32.83 -16.38
CA GLU A 474 -43.06 33.33 -17.65
C GLU A 474 -41.60 32.93 -17.83
N ARG A 475 -40.77 33.12 -16.80
CA ARG A 475 -39.36 32.72 -16.85
C ARG A 475 -39.21 31.22 -16.94
N SER A 476 -39.98 30.44 -16.17
CA SER A 476 -39.91 28.98 -16.22
C SER A 476 -40.28 28.42 -17.59
N GLU A 477 -41.29 28.99 -18.27
CA GLU A 477 -41.65 28.57 -19.63
C GLU A 477 -40.55 28.96 -20.64
N ARG A 478 -40.00 30.16 -20.55
CA ARG A 478 -38.89 30.60 -21.42
C ARG A 478 -37.66 29.72 -21.25
N CYS A 479 -37.22 29.48 -20.01
CA CYS A 479 -36.09 28.60 -19.72
C CYS A 479 -36.35 27.17 -20.21
N ARG A 480 -37.59 26.66 -20.10
CA ARG A 480 -37.96 25.34 -20.61
C ARG A 480 -37.82 25.24 -22.13
N ILE A 481 -38.20 26.29 -22.87
CA ILE A 481 -38.05 26.33 -24.33
C ILE A 481 -36.58 26.26 -24.72
N ASP A 482 -35.73 27.06 -24.08
CA ASP A 482 -34.28 27.02 -24.29
C ASP A 482 -33.69 25.64 -23.93
N ALA A 483 -34.09 25.07 -22.79
CA ALA A 483 -33.63 23.76 -22.33
C ALA A 483 -34.06 22.62 -23.26
N MET A 484 -35.28 22.68 -23.82
CA MET A 484 -35.77 21.75 -24.84
C MET A 484 -35.00 21.87 -26.15
N ALA A 485 -34.60 23.08 -26.55
CA ALA A 485 -33.80 23.30 -27.75
C ALA A 485 -32.38 22.73 -27.59
N ALA A 486 -31.81 22.81 -26.39
CA ALA A 486 -30.50 22.24 -26.09
C ALA A 486 -30.53 20.71 -25.99
N ASN A 487 -31.49 20.14 -25.24
CA ASN A 487 -31.64 18.70 -25.13
C ASN A 487 -33.10 18.28 -24.90
N PRO A 488 -33.80 17.83 -25.96
CA PRO A 488 -35.21 17.46 -25.88
C PRO A 488 -35.46 16.12 -25.18
N ASN A 489 -34.42 15.33 -24.89
CA ASN A 489 -34.55 13.99 -24.30
C ASN A 489 -34.75 14.03 -22.77
N VAL A 490 -34.42 15.16 -22.12
CA VAL A 490 -34.41 15.28 -20.66
C VAL A 490 -35.79 15.02 -20.00
N PRO A 491 -36.93 15.56 -20.49
CA PRO A 491 -38.22 15.30 -19.88
C PRO A 491 -38.56 13.82 -19.80
N ASP A 492 -38.31 13.07 -20.87
CA ASP A 492 -38.61 11.63 -20.91
C ASP A 492 -37.79 10.87 -19.85
N LYS A 493 -36.53 11.25 -19.64
CA LYS A 493 -35.68 10.64 -18.59
C LYS A 493 -36.09 11.08 -17.19
N LEU A 494 -36.33 12.37 -16.98
CA LEU A 494 -36.82 12.92 -15.71
C LEU A 494 -38.21 12.41 -15.31
N LEU A 495 -39.03 11.95 -16.25
CA LEU A 495 -40.38 11.43 -15.96
C LEU A 495 -40.40 9.91 -15.83
N SER A 496 -39.34 9.20 -16.24
CA SER A 496 -39.24 7.74 -16.17
C SER A 496 -39.14 7.20 -14.74
N ASN A 497 -40.03 6.29 -14.34
CA ASN A 497 -39.96 5.65 -13.01
C ASN A 497 -38.70 4.80 -12.77
N ARG A 498 -37.92 4.51 -13.82
CA ARG A 498 -36.66 3.79 -13.75
C ARG A 498 -35.61 4.53 -14.58
N LEU A 499 -34.57 5.00 -13.92
CA LEU A 499 -33.39 5.55 -14.60
C LEU A 499 -32.48 4.39 -14.98
N ALA A 500 -31.96 4.44 -16.20
CA ALA A 500 -30.86 3.57 -16.60
C ALA A 500 -29.57 4.06 -15.93
N GLU A 501 -28.58 3.18 -15.82
CA GLU A 501 -27.25 3.59 -15.39
C GLU A 501 -26.68 4.60 -16.38
N PRO A 502 -26.14 5.74 -15.90
CA PRO A 502 -25.59 6.75 -16.79
C PRO A 502 -24.33 6.21 -17.50
N PRO A 503 -24.12 6.54 -18.78
CA PRO A 503 -22.92 6.14 -19.51
C PRO A 503 -21.68 6.92 -19.04
N ASP A 504 -20.50 6.34 -19.27
CA ASP A 504 -19.21 6.99 -18.97
C ASP A 504 -18.92 8.21 -19.87
N TYR A 505 -19.53 8.26 -21.06
CA TYR A 505 -19.35 9.32 -22.05
C TYR A 505 -20.70 9.84 -22.53
N TYR A 506 -20.73 11.10 -22.94
CA TYR A 506 -21.91 11.69 -23.55
C TYR A 506 -21.57 12.53 -24.77
N SER A 507 -22.57 12.70 -25.62
CA SER A 507 -22.57 13.71 -26.67
C SER A 507 -23.44 14.88 -26.23
N PRO A 508 -22.99 16.14 -26.33
CA PRO A 508 -23.80 17.30 -26.02
C PRO A 508 -25.14 17.30 -26.79
N GLY A 509 -26.24 17.55 -26.09
CA GLY A 509 -27.62 17.48 -26.60
C GLY A 509 -28.17 16.07 -26.79
N GLY A 510 -27.37 15.03 -26.55
CA GLY A 510 -27.71 13.63 -26.79
C GLY A 510 -28.53 12.97 -25.69
N LEU A 511 -28.96 11.73 -25.96
CA LEU A 511 -29.68 10.87 -25.00
C LEU A 511 -28.83 10.57 -23.75
N ASP A 512 -27.54 10.38 -23.94
CA ASP A 512 -26.58 10.06 -22.88
C ASP A 512 -26.45 11.21 -21.87
N GLU A 513 -26.36 12.45 -22.35
CA GLU A 513 -26.32 13.64 -21.49
C GLU A 513 -27.64 13.82 -20.73
N ALA A 514 -28.78 13.52 -21.36
CA ALA A 514 -30.07 13.56 -20.69
C ALA A 514 -30.21 12.49 -19.59
N LEU A 515 -29.61 11.31 -19.77
CA LEU A 515 -29.53 10.28 -18.74
C LEU A 515 -28.66 10.73 -17.57
N ILE A 516 -27.49 11.32 -17.84
CA ILE A 516 -26.60 11.88 -16.80
C ILE A 516 -27.33 12.98 -16.00
N TYR A 517 -27.98 13.92 -16.69
CA TYR A 517 -28.76 14.97 -16.04
C TYR A 517 -29.87 14.38 -15.16
N ALA A 518 -30.64 13.43 -15.70
CA ALA A 518 -31.73 12.82 -14.96
C ALA A 518 -31.24 12.03 -13.74
N ASP A 519 -30.17 11.26 -13.85
CA ASP A 519 -29.54 10.55 -12.72
C ASP A 519 -29.21 11.52 -11.57
N ARG A 520 -28.58 12.65 -11.90
CA ARG A 520 -28.13 13.65 -10.93
C ARG A 520 -29.28 14.46 -10.31
N PHE A 521 -30.21 14.96 -11.13
CA PHE A 521 -31.20 15.96 -10.69
C PHE A 521 -32.62 15.39 -10.48
N TRP A 522 -32.85 14.10 -10.70
CA TRP A 522 -34.16 13.47 -10.50
C TRP A 522 -34.77 13.76 -9.12
N ARG A 523 -33.96 13.67 -8.05
CA ARG A 523 -34.40 13.94 -6.67
C ARG A 523 -34.81 15.39 -6.48
N ALA A 524 -34.05 16.34 -7.04
CA ALA A 524 -34.39 17.76 -7.02
C ALA A 524 -35.74 18.01 -7.68
N TRP A 525 -35.96 17.51 -8.90
CA TRP A 525 -37.24 17.61 -9.61
C TRP A 525 -38.41 16.96 -8.85
N LYS A 526 -38.15 15.86 -8.13
CA LYS A 526 -39.16 15.19 -7.31
C LYS A 526 -39.52 15.98 -6.04
N ARG A 527 -38.57 16.71 -5.45
CA ARG A 527 -38.79 17.48 -4.21
C ARG A 527 -39.45 18.83 -4.46
N VAL A 528 -39.28 19.44 -5.63
CA VAL A 528 -39.97 20.70 -5.96
C VAL A 528 -41.46 20.42 -6.20
N PRO A 529 -42.39 21.00 -5.38
CA PRO A 529 -43.81 20.71 -5.48
C PRO A 529 -44.39 21.01 -6.87
N GLY A 530 -45.01 20.00 -7.50
CA GLY A 530 -45.70 20.15 -8.79
C GLY A 530 -44.80 20.26 -10.03
N ALA A 531 -43.47 20.28 -9.89
CA ALA A 531 -42.54 20.46 -11.02
C ALA A 531 -42.65 19.35 -12.07
N ARG A 532 -42.70 18.09 -11.64
CA ARG A 532 -42.83 16.93 -12.55
C ARG A 532 -44.19 16.86 -13.23
N ASP A 533 -45.25 17.21 -12.54
CA ASP A 533 -46.60 17.21 -13.12
C ASP A 533 -46.75 18.34 -14.14
N TRP A 534 -46.14 19.50 -13.86
CA TRP A 534 -46.00 20.58 -14.82
C TRP A 534 -45.22 20.13 -16.05
N LEU A 535 -44.06 19.50 -15.87
CA LEU A 535 -43.25 19.00 -16.98
C LEU A 535 -44.02 17.97 -17.82
N ARG A 536 -44.77 17.07 -17.19
CA ARG A 536 -45.62 16.07 -17.88
C ARG A 536 -46.72 16.72 -18.72
N ARG A 537 -47.41 17.74 -18.20
CA ARG A 537 -48.43 18.48 -18.97
C ARG A 537 -47.84 19.18 -20.19
N ARG A 538 -46.64 19.75 -20.04
CA ARG A 538 -45.93 20.43 -21.14
C ARG A 538 -45.39 19.46 -22.19
N ALA A 539 -44.95 18.26 -21.80
CA ALA A 539 -44.52 17.22 -22.73
C ALA A 539 -45.71 16.61 -23.51
N ALA A 540 -46.90 16.54 -22.91
CA ALA A 540 -48.10 16.00 -23.56
C ALA A 540 -48.79 16.99 -24.52
N GLY A 541 -48.65 18.30 -24.29
CA GLY A 541 -49.28 19.35 -25.12
C GLY A 541 -48.50 19.75 -26.37
N GLY A 542 -47.39 19.07 -26.69
CA GLY A 542 -46.55 19.33 -27.87
C GLY A 542 -46.56 18.18 -28.90
N ARG A 543 -47.53 17.27 -28.83
CA ARG A 543 -47.75 16.21 -29.83
C ARG A 543 -48.89 16.57 -30.77
#